data_AF-A0A950C6Y0-F1
#
_entry.id   AF-A0A950C6Y0-F1
#
_cell.length_a   1.000
_cell.length_b   1.000
_cell.length_c   1.000
_cell.angle_alpha   90.00
_cell.angle_beta   90.00
_cell.angle_gamma   90.00
#
_symmetry.space_group_name_H-M   'P 1'
#
loop_
_entity.id
_entity.type
_entity.pdbx_description
1 polymer ?
#
loop_
_entity_poly.entity_id
_entity_poly.type
_entity_poly.pdbx_seq_one_letter_code
_entity_poly.pdbx_strand_id
1 'polypeptide(L)'
;MTEILTDVGQCVEAVLGRVGPRVVLGLPLGIGKPNPLVNEFYARALRDPRIDLTIVTALSLLKPRARSALEARLLTPLVARVFGSYVEPEYARAVLAAALPPNIRVLEFYLAPGAFLNSAHAQRHYLSTNYTHVAREVMARGINVLAQLLARRTVNGALELSLGSNPDVTVELLPLIQAARRGGRDIVVVGETHAQMPFMGGHALIDPRQVDFLLDDPRCDYDLFSPPNPALGTSEHAIGVYVSSLVRDGGTIQVGIGELGDALVYALLLRHQQNAAWRRALGALGVHAAAPLIREQGGDDPFVAGLFASTEMFVDQLLELYRAGILCRRVYDCLPLERLLANGEIGERFDERILPLLAAAGTGPRLSAAEFAELRRHGVFREDVEYAAGRIRARGGAWIAADLADPQSRARLASDCLGRTLRNGQVAHAGFFLGPRGFYAALRELPEDERAQFGMRGVNFVNQLYGADQELRVLQRRAARCVNTTMMVTLLGAAVSDALENGRVVSGVGGQYNFVAMAQALPGARSILCVRATRTHGGQTTSNIVWSYGHETIPRH
;
A
#
# COMPACT_ATOMS: atom_id res chain seq x y z
N MET A 1 1.71 -26.97 12.29
CA MET A 1 3.04 -26.75 11.72
C MET A 1 2.81 -26.56 10.23
N THR A 2 3.51 -25.62 9.58
CA THR A 2 3.37 -25.37 8.14
C THR A 2 3.89 -26.56 7.36
N GLU A 3 3.10 -27.07 6.43
CA GLU A 3 3.51 -28.13 5.51
C GLU A 3 4.11 -27.48 4.26
N ILE A 4 5.34 -27.87 3.91
CA ILE A 4 6.03 -27.36 2.72
C ILE A 4 5.83 -28.34 1.57
N LEU A 5 5.31 -27.84 0.45
CA LEU A 5 5.02 -28.62 -0.75
C LEU A 5 5.85 -28.08 -1.91
N THR A 6 6.30 -28.97 -2.79
CA THR A 6 7.17 -28.64 -3.94
C THR A 6 6.48 -28.85 -5.28
N ASP A 7 5.16 -29.06 -5.27
CA ASP A 7 4.34 -29.28 -6.45
C ASP A 7 2.97 -28.61 -6.30
N VAL A 8 2.60 -27.82 -7.30
CA VAL A 8 1.33 -27.07 -7.33
C VAL A 8 0.13 -28.01 -7.24
N GLY A 9 0.17 -29.14 -7.97
CA GLY A 9 -0.92 -30.10 -8.02
C GLY A 9 -1.14 -30.79 -6.67
N GLN A 10 -0.06 -31.15 -5.99
CA GLN A 10 -0.11 -31.67 -4.62
C GLN A 10 -0.64 -30.63 -3.62
N CYS A 11 -0.25 -29.37 -3.78
CA CYS A 11 -0.75 -28.28 -2.94
C CYS A 11 -2.27 -28.08 -3.10
N VAL A 12 -2.77 -28.03 -4.33
CA VAL A 12 -4.21 -27.91 -4.57
C VAL A 12 -4.97 -29.15 -4.07
N GLU A 13 -4.41 -30.34 -4.23
CA GLU A 13 -5.00 -31.58 -3.70
C GLU A 13 -5.11 -31.55 -2.17
N ALA A 14 -4.04 -31.15 -1.48
CA ALA A 14 -4.02 -31.04 -0.01
C ALA A 14 -5.06 -30.02 0.49
N VAL A 15 -5.20 -28.88 -0.21
CA VAL A 15 -6.22 -27.88 0.12
C VAL A 15 -7.62 -28.45 -0.10
N LEU A 16 -7.90 -29.06 -1.26
CA LEU A 16 -9.22 -29.65 -1.56
C LEU A 16 -9.58 -30.78 -0.60
N GLY A 17 -8.61 -31.59 -0.16
CA GLY A 17 -8.80 -32.61 0.87
C GLY A 17 -9.25 -32.03 2.21
N ARG A 18 -8.87 -30.79 2.53
CA ARG A 18 -9.22 -30.10 3.78
C ARG A 18 -10.53 -29.31 3.70
N VAL A 19 -10.75 -28.56 2.63
CA VAL A 19 -11.94 -27.69 2.49
C VAL A 19 -13.10 -28.32 1.73
N GLY A 20 -12.86 -29.46 1.07
CA GLY A 20 -13.83 -30.13 0.21
C GLY A 20 -14.02 -29.44 -1.14
N PRO A 21 -15.07 -29.83 -1.89
CA PRO A 21 -15.26 -29.38 -3.28
C PRO A 21 -15.80 -27.95 -3.41
N ARG A 22 -16.29 -27.33 -2.32
CA ARG A 22 -16.75 -25.93 -2.35
C ARG A 22 -15.60 -25.03 -1.93
N VAL A 23 -15.00 -24.31 -2.87
CA VAL A 23 -13.85 -23.44 -2.64
C VAL A 23 -14.25 -21.98 -2.81
N VAL A 24 -14.15 -21.19 -1.74
CA VAL A 24 -14.20 -19.73 -1.80
C VAL A 24 -12.78 -19.22 -1.56
N LEU A 25 -12.10 -18.95 -2.67
CA LEU A 25 -10.70 -18.56 -2.76
C LEU A 25 -10.57 -17.03 -2.70
N GLY A 26 -10.05 -16.51 -1.60
CA GLY A 26 -9.63 -15.12 -1.48
C GLY A 26 -8.20 -14.92 -1.99
N LEU A 27 -8.00 -13.88 -2.80
CA LEU A 27 -6.70 -13.52 -3.36
C LEU A 27 -6.43 -12.02 -3.19
N PRO A 28 -5.18 -11.62 -2.89
CA PRO A 28 -4.80 -10.20 -2.85
C PRO A 28 -4.89 -9.57 -4.23
N LEU A 29 -4.78 -8.24 -4.29
CA LEU A 29 -4.80 -7.53 -5.56
C LEU A 29 -3.44 -7.54 -6.26
N GLY A 30 -3.43 -7.30 -7.58
CA GLY A 30 -2.18 -7.10 -8.33
C GLY A 30 -1.20 -8.29 -8.26
N ILE A 31 0.08 -8.01 -8.01
CA ILE A 31 1.19 -8.99 -8.06
C ILE A 31 1.30 -9.89 -6.83
N GLY A 32 0.51 -9.67 -5.78
CA GLY A 32 0.44 -10.59 -4.63
C GLY A 32 -0.27 -11.90 -4.95
N LYS A 33 -0.84 -12.07 -6.16
CA LYS A 33 -1.54 -13.30 -6.56
C LYS A 33 -0.55 -14.42 -6.92
N PRO A 34 -0.71 -15.62 -6.33
CA PRO A 34 0.03 -16.80 -6.76
C PRO A 34 -0.63 -17.43 -7.99
N ASN A 35 -0.34 -16.86 -9.17
CA ASN A 35 -1.05 -17.21 -10.40
C ASN A 35 -0.94 -18.71 -10.78
N PRO A 36 0.23 -19.40 -10.65
CA PRO A 36 0.32 -20.85 -10.88
C PRO A 36 -0.65 -21.65 -10.00
N LEU A 37 -0.68 -21.38 -8.69
CA LEU A 37 -1.61 -22.02 -7.77
C LEU A 37 -3.08 -21.75 -8.13
N VAL A 38 -3.41 -20.51 -8.47
CA VAL A 38 -4.77 -20.12 -8.86
C VAL A 38 -5.20 -20.79 -10.16
N ASN A 39 -4.29 -20.91 -11.14
CA ASN A 39 -4.56 -21.59 -12.40
C ASN A 39 -4.81 -23.08 -12.20
N GLU A 40 -4.13 -23.74 -11.25
CA GLU A 40 -4.42 -25.14 -10.93
C GLU A 40 -5.79 -25.32 -10.26
N PHE A 41 -6.19 -24.44 -9.32
CA PHE A 41 -7.57 -24.45 -8.79
C PHE A 41 -8.60 -24.30 -9.91
N TYR A 42 -8.36 -23.36 -10.83
CA TYR A 42 -9.23 -23.14 -11.99
C TYR A 42 -9.29 -24.38 -12.90
N ALA A 43 -8.14 -24.97 -13.24
CA ALA A 43 -8.05 -26.17 -14.08
C ALA A 43 -8.76 -27.39 -13.44
N ARG A 44 -8.66 -27.56 -12.11
CA ARG A 44 -9.39 -28.60 -11.38
C ARG A 44 -10.91 -28.39 -11.48
N ALA A 45 -11.39 -27.17 -11.27
CA ALA A 45 -12.81 -26.85 -11.38
C ALA A 45 -13.35 -26.94 -12.83
N LEU A 46 -12.50 -26.73 -13.84
CA LEU A 46 -12.85 -26.99 -15.24
C LEU A 46 -13.00 -28.50 -15.53
N ARG A 47 -12.11 -29.33 -14.98
CA ARG A 47 -12.11 -30.79 -15.19
C ARG A 47 -13.20 -31.50 -14.40
N ASP A 48 -13.51 -31.02 -13.19
CA ASP A 48 -14.52 -31.60 -12.30
C ASP A 48 -15.58 -30.55 -11.90
N PRO A 49 -16.76 -30.55 -12.55
CA PRO A 49 -17.85 -29.63 -12.24
C PRO A 49 -18.41 -29.75 -10.81
N ARG A 50 -18.04 -30.79 -10.05
CA ARG A 50 -18.40 -30.91 -8.63
C ARG A 50 -17.65 -29.90 -7.77
N ILE A 51 -16.51 -29.39 -8.23
CA ILE A 51 -15.77 -28.35 -7.55
C ILE A 51 -16.45 -27.00 -7.84
N ASP A 52 -17.13 -26.43 -6.83
CA ASP A 52 -17.72 -25.10 -6.89
C ASP A 52 -16.68 -24.06 -6.47
N LEU A 53 -16.09 -23.38 -7.45
CA LEU A 53 -15.00 -22.41 -7.24
C LEU A 53 -15.53 -20.98 -7.32
N THR A 54 -15.40 -20.25 -6.21
CA THR A 54 -15.60 -18.80 -6.16
C THR A 54 -14.27 -18.11 -5.90
N ILE A 55 -13.85 -17.23 -6.80
CA ILE A 55 -12.65 -16.40 -6.64
C ILE A 55 -13.09 -15.01 -6.22
N VAL A 56 -12.57 -14.50 -5.10
CA VAL A 56 -12.82 -13.14 -4.61
C VAL A 56 -11.49 -12.38 -4.60
N THR A 57 -11.36 -11.36 -5.44
CA THR A 57 -10.09 -10.65 -5.64
C THR A 57 -10.28 -9.22 -6.16
N ALA A 58 -9.22 -8.61 -6.66
CA ALA A 58 -9.21 -7.31 -7.34
C ALA A 58 -8.00 -7.19 -8.26
N LEU A 59 -8.10 -6.36 -9.29
CA LEU A 59 -7.02 -6.00 -10.20
C LEU A 59 -6.32 -7.25 -10.76
N SER A 60 -7.07 -8.08 -11.50
CA SER A 60 -6.49 -9.16 -12.29
C SER A 60 -5.63 -8.61 -13.44
N LEU A 61 -4.32 -8.85 -13.38
CA LEU A 61 -3.34 -8.28 -14.31
C LEU A 61 -3.13 -9.19 -15.52
N LEU A 62 -3.43 -8.66 -16.72
CA LEU A 62 -3.33 -9.37 -17.99
C LEU A 62 -2.33 -8.68 -18.93
N LYS A 63 -1.55 -9.47 -19.66
CA LYS A 63 -0.74 -9.02 -20.80
C LYS A 63 -1.66 -8.42 -21.88
N PRO A 64 -1.27 -7.30 -22.52
CA PRO A 64 -2.05 -6.78 -23.64
C PRO A 64 -2.01 -7.77 -24.81
N ARG A 65 -3.12 -7.89 -25.55
CA ARG A 65 -3.24 -8.71 -26.76
C ARG A 65 -3.62 -7.83 -27.94
N ALA A 66 -2.98 -8.07 -29.07
CA ALA A 66 -3.24 -7.33 -30.30
C ALA A 66 -4.63 -7.67 -30.84
N ARG A 67 -5.29 -6.69 -31.43
CA ARG A 67 -6.60 -6.81 -32.08
C ARG A 67 -6.50 -6.95 -33.59
N SER A 68 -5.31 -6.75 -34.16
CA SER A 68 -5.04 -6.89 -35.59
C SER A 68 -3.63 -7.41 -35.85
N ALA A 69 -3.38 -7.93 -37.06
CA ALA A 69 -2.05 -8.37 -37.47
C ALA A 69 -1.02 -7.23 -37.49
N LEU A 70 -1.43 -6.00 -37.83
CA LEU A 70 -0.55 -4.83 -37.82
C LEU A 70 -0.15 -4.47 -36.39
N GLU A 71 -1.11 -4.43 -35.48
CA GLU A 71 -0.84 -4.19 -34.06
C GLU A 71 0.05 -5.30 -33.47
N ALA A 72 -0.16 -6.56 -33.86
CA ALA A 72 0.66 -7.69 -33.41
C ALA A 72 2.15 -7.51 -33.75
N ARG A 73 2.47 -6.97 -34.94
CA ARG A 73 3.87 -6.71 -35.34
C ARG A 73 4.59 -5.74 -34.40
N LEU A 74 3.87 -4.81 -33.77
CA LEU A 74 4.42 -3.88 -32.78
C LEU A 74 4.34 -4.46 -31.35
N LEU A 75 3.18 -5.02 -30.99
CA LEU A 75 2.87 -5.37 -29.61
C LEU A 75 3.53 -6.67 -29.17
N THR A 76 3.61 -7.70 -30.02
CA THR A 76 4.20 -8.99 -29.66
C THR A 76 5.64 -8.89 -29.13
N PRO A 77 6.59 -8.21 -29.81
CA PRO A 77 7.94 -8.06 -29.27
C PRO A 77 7.98 -7.22 -27.98
N LEU A 78 7.12 -6.20 -27.87
CA LEU A 78 7.01 -5.39 -26.66
C LEU A 78 6.50 -6.21 -25.47
N VAL A 79 5.49 -7.05 -25.70
CA VAL A 79 4.92 -7.93 -24.68
C VAL A 79 5.95 -8.94 -24.20
N ALA A 80 6.68 -9.58 -25.12
CA ALA A 80 7.74 -10.52 -24.79
C ALA A 80 8.84 -9.86 -23.95
N ARG A 81 9.23 -8.62 -24.28
CA ARG A 81 10.28 -7.87 -23.57
C ARG A 81 9.83 -7.38 -22.18
N VAL A 82 8.61 -6.85 -22.06
CA VAL A 82 8.13 -6.20 -20.83
C VAL A 82 7.61 -7.23 -19.82
N PHE A 83 6.82 -8.20 -20.28
CA PHE A 83 6.15 -9.16 -19.40
C PHE A 83 6.88 -10.50 -19.29
N GLY A 84 7.85 -10.78 -20.16
CA GLY A 84 8.68 -11.99 -20.12
C GLY A 84 7.87 -13.26 -19.83
N SER A 85 8.31 -14.01 -18.81
CA SER A 85 7.68 -15.26 -18.39
C SER A 85 6.43 -15.11 -17.52
N TYR A 86 5.93 -13.89 -17.28
CA TYR A 86 4.76 -13.66 -16.41
C TYR A 86 3.61 -14.62 -16.71
N VAL A 87 3.11 -15.29 -15.68
CA VAL A 87 1.96 -16.20 -15.76
C VAL A 87 0.69 -15.39 -15.55
N GLU A 88 -0.26 -15.45 -16.50
CA GLU A 88 -1.54 -14.76 -16.37
C GLU A 88 -2.53 -15.57 -15.50
N PRO A 89 -3.45 -14.91 -14.77
CA PRO A 89 -4.61 -15.59 -14.20
C PRO A 89 -5.57 -16.04 -15.32
N GLU A 90 -5.66 -17.34 -15.54
CA GLU A 90 -6.44 -17.94 -16.63
C GLU A 90 -7.94 -17.67 -16.50
N TYR A 91 -8.46 -17.65 -15.25
CA TYR A 91 -9.86 -17.31 -15.00
C TYR A 91 -10.22 -15.92 -15.56
N ALA A 92 -9.30 -14.95 -15.51
CA ALA A 92 -9.57 -13.58 -15.97
C ALA A 92 -9.67 -13.52 -17.49
N ARG A 93 -8.91 -14.37 -18.21
CA ARG A 93 -9.08 -14.56 -19.65
C ARG A 93 -10.43 -15.18 -19.98
N ALA A 94 -10.85 -16.18 -19.22
CA ALA A 94 -12.16 -16.81 -19.39
C ALA A 94 -13.32 -15.83 -19.11
N VAL A 95 -13.19 -14.92 -18.13
CA VAL A 95 -14.15 -13.84 -17.87
C VAL A 95 -14.30 -12.91 -19.08
N LEU A 96 -13.21 -12.53 -19.73
CA LEU A 96 -13.23 -11.68 -20.92
C LEU A 96 -13.79 -12.41 -22.16
N ALA A 97 -13.52 -13.72 -22.27
CA ALA A 97 -14.00 -14.56 -23.37
C ALA A 97 -15.43 -15.08 -23.17
N ALA A 98 -16.10 -14.74 -22.06
CA ALA A 98 -17.40 -15.29 -21.66
C ALA A 98 -17.41 -16.85 -21.63
N ALA A 99 -16.31 -17.43 -21.15
CA ALA A 99 -16.04 -18.87 -21.19
C ALA A 99 -16.02 -19.54 -19.80
N LEU A 100 -16.47 -18.85 -18.75
CA LEU A 100 -16.58 -19.45 -17.42
C LEU A 100 -17.74 -20.47 -17.38
N PRO A 101 -17.52 -21.70 -16.89
CA PRO A 101 -18.62 -22.64 -16.64
C PRO A 101 -19.43 -22.23 -15.40
N PRO A 102 -20.66 -22.77 -15.23
CA PRO A 102 -21.57 -22.37 -14.14
C PRO A 102 -21.04 -22.62 -12.72
N ASN A 103 -20.10 -23.56 -12.54
CA ASN A 103 -19.48 -23.88 -11.25
C ASN A 103 -18.30 -22.96 -10.90
N ILE A 104 -17.97 -21.98 -11.74
CA ILE A 104 -16.88 -21.02 -11.48
C ILE A 104 -17.42 -19.60 -11.47
N ARG A 105 -17.22 -18.89 -10.35
CA ARG A 105 -17.63 -17.50 -10.17
C ARG A 105 -16.44 -16.63 -9.79
N VAL A 106 -16.24 -15.55 -10.51
CA VAL A 106 -15.18 -14.56 -10.21
C VAL A 106 -15.83 -13.26 -9.76
N LEU A 107 -15.45 -12.77 -8.58
CA LEU A 107 -15.88 -11.51 -8.01
C LEU A 107 -14.65 -10.61 -7.85
N GLU A 108 -14.70 -9.42 -8.43
CA GLU A 108 -13.65 -8.42 -8.27
C GLU A 108 -14.19 -7.15 -7.60
N PHE A 109 -13.48 -6.62 -6.59
CA PHE A 109 -13.82 -5.34 -5.95
C PHE A 109 -13.06 -4.14 -6.54
N TYR A 110 -12.20 -4.39 -7.51
CA TYR A 110 -11.54 -3.37 -8.32
C TYR A 110 -11.16 -3.99 -9.66
N LEU A 111 -11.57 -3.41 -10.78
CA LEU A 111 -11.24 -3.90 -12.12
C LEU A 111 -10.05 -3.15 -12.70
N ALA A 112 -9.26 -3.82 -13.55
CA ALA A 112 -8.27 -3.13 -14.37
C ALA A 112 -8.99 -2.09 -15.27
N PRO A 113 -8.62 -0.79 -15.21
CA PRO A 113 -9.38 0.29 -15.83
C PRO A 113 -9.75 0.02 -17.29
N GLY A 114 -11.05 -0.01 -17.57
CA GLY A 114 -11.62 -0.18 -18.91
C GLY A 114 -11.53 -1.60 -19.49
N ALA A 115 -10.75 -2.50 -18.90
CA ALA A 115 -10.45 -3.81 -19.48
C ALA A 115 -11.68 -4.74 -19.52
N PHE A 116 -12.59 -4.60 -18.55
CA PHE A 116 -13.74 -5.49 -18.35
C PHE A 116 -15.10 -4.84 -18.69
N LEU A 117 -15.11 -3.68 -19.37
CA LEU A 117 -16.33 -2.93 -19.70
C LEU A 117 -17.36 -3.72 -20.51
N ASN A 118 -16.89 -4.66 -21.34
CA ASN A 118 -17.74 -5.47 -22.21
C ASN A 118 -17.99 -6.89 -21.67
N SER A 119 -17.52 -7.22 -20.46
CA SER A 119 -17.75 -8.53 -19.85
C SER A 119 -19.01 -8.52 -19.00
N ALA A 120 -20.07 -9.20 -19.47
CA ALA A 120 -21.32 -9.35 -18.71
C ALA A 120 -21.12 -10.07 -17.37
N HIS A 121 -20.11 -10.95 -17.27
CA HIS A 121 -19.76 -11.58 -16.00
C HIS A 121 -19.17 -10.56 -15.02
N ALA A 122 -18.13 -9.85 -15.41
CA ALA A 122 -17.45 -8.88 -14.55
C ALA A 122 -18.42 -7.78 -14.07
N GLN A 123 -19.28 -7.28 -14.95
CA GLN A 123 -20.25 -6.23 -14.60
C GLN A 123 -21.33 -6.72 -13.61
N ARG A 124 -21.78 -7.98 -13.69
CA ARG A 124 -22.77 -8.57 -12.77
C ARG A 124 -22.19 -9.00 -11.42
N HIS A 125 -20.90 -9.35 -11.41
CA HIS A 125 -20.21 -9.91 -10.25
C HIS A 125 -19.18 -8.96 -9.63
N TYR A 126 -19.21 -7.67 -10.02
CA TYR A 126 -18.42 -6.64 -9.36
C TYR A 126 -18.87 -6.47 -7.91
N LEU A 127 -17.90 -6.45 -6.99
CA LEU A 127 -18.13 -6.28 -5.56
C LEU A 127 -17.98 -4.81 -5.18
N SER A 128 -19.09 -4.08 -5.11
CA SER A 128 -19.10 -2.69 -4.64
C SER A 128 -18.87 -2.62 -3.13
N THR A 129 -17.63 -2.37 -2.73
CA THR A 129 -17.25 -2.18 -1.32
C THR A 129 -16.11 -1.19 -1.19
N ASN A 130 -16.07 -0.43 -0.10
CA ASN A 130 -14.91 0.40 0.24
C ASN A 130 -13.72 -0.50 0.55
N TYR A 131 -12.51 -0.08 0.18
CA TYR A 131 -11.32 -0.92 0.28
C TYR A 131 -11.05 -1.40 1.72
N THR A 132 -11.29 -0.55 2.72
CA THR A 132 -11.18 -0.87 4.16
C THR A 132 -12.21 -1.87 4.68
N HIS A 133 -13.24 -2.21 3.90
CA HIS A 133 -14.27 -3.17 4.27
C HIS A 133 -14.11 -4.52 3.57
N VAL A 134 -13.16 -4.65 2.63
CA VAL A 134 -12.97 -5.89 1.85
C VAL A 134 -12.76 -7.10 2.75
N ALA A 135 -11.93 -7.00 3.80
CA ALA A 135 -11.69 -8.12 4.72
C ALA A 135 -13.01 -8.66 5.32
N ARG A 136 -13.91 -7.76 5.73
CA ARG A 136 -15.24 -8.12 6.26
C ARG A 136 -16.09 -8.80 5.18
N GLU A 137 -16.14 -8.23 3.98
CA GLU A 137 -16.95 -8.76 2.88
C GLU A 137 -16.47 -10.15 2.44
N VAL A 138 -15.15 -10.35 2.36
CA VAL A 138 -14.54 -11.65 2.05
C VAL A 138 -14.90 -12.69 3.11
N MET A 139 -14.85 -12.34 4.40
CA MET A 139 -15.25 -13.23 5.50
C MET A 139 -16.74 -13.58 5.48
N ALA A 140 -17.60 -12.60 5.20
CA ALA A 140 -19.06 -12.76 5.11
C ALA A 140 -19.48 -13.66 3.92
N ARG A 141 -18.69 -13.65 2.84
CA ARG A 141 -18.88 -14.56 1.69
C ARG A 141 -18.46 -16.00 1.96
N GLY A 142 -17.91 -16.28 3.13
CA GLY A 142 -17.55 -17.64 3.54
C GLY A 142 -16.25 -18.12 2.93
N ILE A 143 -15.24 -17.23 2.80
CA ILE A 143 -13.87 -17.64 2.46
C ILE A 143 -13.45 -18.86 3.29
N ASN A 144 -12.92 -19.87 2.60
CA ASN A 144 -12.33 -21.05 3.21
C ASN A 144 -10.91 -21.34 2.68
N VAL A 145 -10.44 -20.59 1.67
CA VAL A 145 -9.05 -20.61 1.23
C VAL A 145 -8.57 -19.18 1.02
N LEU A 146 -7.47 -18.79 1.66
CA LEU A 146 -6.70 -17.58 1.35
C LEU A 146 -5.40 -18.01 0.67
N ALA A 147 -5.11 -17.49 -0.52
CA ALA A 147 -3.84 -17.76 -1.20
C ALA A 147 -3.07 -16.47 -1.50
N GLN A 148 -1.78 -16.47 -1.20
CA GLN A 148 -0.91 -15.29 -1.25
C GLN A 148 0.47 -15.64 -1.82
N LEU A 149 0.99 -14.80 -2.72
CA LEU A 149 2.40 -14.83 -3.13
C LEU A 149 3.27 -14.16 -2.06
N LEU A 150 4.33 -14.83 -1.63
CA LEU A 150 5.17 -14.45 -0.50
C LEU A 150 6.64 -14.29 -0.91
N ALA A 151 7.32 -13.34 -0.29
CA ALA A 151 8.78 -13.34 -0.23
C ALA A 151 9.24 -14.23 0.92
N ARG A 152 10.38 -14.90 0.75
CA ARG A 152 10.98 -15.75 1.79
C ARG A 152 12.44 -15.42 2.00
N ARG A 153 12.93 -15.66 3.22
CA ARG A 153 14.36 -15.74 3.52
C ARG A 153 14.62 -16.68 4.69
N THR A 154 15.87 -17.03 4.91
CA THR A 154 16.32 -17.76 6.09
C THR A 154 17.27 -16.88 6.88
N VAL A 155 16.94 -16.59 8.13
CA VAL A 155 17.76 -15.78 9.05
C VAL A 155 18.11 -16.65 10.24
N ASN A 156 19.40 -16.87 10.50
CA ASN A 156 19.89 -17.71 11.61
C ASN A 156 19.24 -19.11 11.65
N GLY A 157 18.98 -19.70 10.48
CA GLY A 157 18.33 -21.02 10.35
C GLY A 157 16.80 -21.01 10.52
N ALA A 158 16.19 -19.85 10.82
CA ALA A 158 14.73 -19.71 10.91
C ALA A 158 14.15 -19.21 9.58
N LEU A 159 13.02 -19.78 9.17
CA LEU A 159 12.24 -19.32 8.03
C LEU A 159 11.54 -18.00 8.39
N GLU A 160 11.73 -16.99 7.56
CA GLU A 160 10.94 -15.76 7.60
C GLU A 160 10.15 -15.62 6.30
N LEU A 161 8.89 -15.20 6.43
CA LEU A 161 7.97 -14.94 5.33
C LEU A 161 7.52 -13.49 5.38
N SER A 162 7.32 -12.91 4.20
CA SER A 162 6.82 -11.55 4.02
C SER A 162 5.73 -11.53 2.96
N LEU A 163 4.66 -10.79 3.24
CA LEU A 163 3.59 -10.46 2.30
C LEU A 163 4.09 -9.58 1.13
N GLY A 164 5.33 -9.09 1.20
CA GLY A 164 6.03 -8.39 0.14
C GLY A 164 5.24 -7.19 -0.35
N SER A 165 4.72 -7.30 -1.57
CA SER A 165 3.92 -6.26 -2.23
C SER A 165 2.54 -6.06 -1.64
N ASN A 166 1.96 -7.01 -0.93
CA ASN A 166 0.54 -6.99 -0.58
C ASN A 166 0.26 -7.39 0.88
N PRO A 167 0.69 -6.60 1.87
CA PRO A 167 0.07 -6.70 3.19
C PRO A 167 -1.41 -6.30 3.15
N ASP A 168 -1.72 -5.26 2.37
CA ASP A 168 -3.03 -4.78 1.96
C ASP A 168 -4.24 -5.20 2.82
N VAL A 169 -5.02 -6.20 2.40
CA VAL A 169 -6.19 -6.74 3.09
C VAL A 169 -5.80 -8.00 3.86
N THR A 170 -4.69 -8.63 3.51
CA THR A 170 -4.23 -9.88 4.13
C THR A 170 -3.90 -9.70 5.61
N VAL A 171 -3.29 -8.57 6.01
CA VAL A 171 -3.00 -8.26 7.42
C VAL A 171 -4.28 -8.21 8.26
N GLU A 172 -5.37 -7.67 7.73
CA GLU A 172 -6.68 -7.62 8.38
C GLU A 172 -7.39 -8.97 8.35
N LEU A 173 -7.21 -9.77 7.30
CA LEU A 173 -7.84 -11.09 7.19
C LEU A 173 -7.25 -12.10 8.17
N LEU A 174 -5.93 -12.09 8.42
CA LEU A 174 -5.28 -13.11 9.25
C LEU A 174 -5.88 -13.21 10.69
N PRO A 175 -6.09 -12.11 11.44
CA PRO A 175 -6.77 -12.18 12.74
C PRO A 175 -8.21 -12.68 12.65
N LEU A 176 -8.95 -12.29 11.60
CA LEU A 176 -10.34 -12.72 11.39
C LEU A 176 -10.39 -14.23 11.09
N ILE A 177 -9.45 -14.74 10.30
CA ILE A 177 -9.29 -16.18 10.01
C ILE A 177 -8.99 -16.95 11.30
N GLN A 178 -8.05 -16.45 12.12
CA GLN A 178 -7.75 -17.09 13.41
C GLN A 178 -8.97 -17.12 14.35
N ALA A 179 -9.76 -16.04 14.39
CA ALA A 179 -10.99 -16.01 15.16
C ALA A 179 -12.02 -17.01 14.64
N ALA A 180 -12.20 -17.12 13.32
CA ALA A 180 -13.10 -18.09 12.70
C ALA A 180 -12.67 -19.54 12.97
N ARG A 181 -11.37 -19.85 12.92
CA ARG A 181 -10.83 -21.17 13.28
C ARG A 181 -11.12 -21.53 14.73
N ARG A 182 -10.95 -20.59 15.67
CA ARG A 182 -11.35 -20.79 17.08
C ARG A 182 -12.86 -21.05 17.24
N GLY A 183 -13.67 -20.51 16.35
CA GLY A 183 -15.11 -20.76 16.27
C GLY A 183 -15.52 -22.01 15.49
N GLY A 184 -14.56 -22.85 15.07
CA GLY A 184 -14.83 -24.12 14.38
C GLY A 184 -15.00 -24.02 12.86
N ARG A 185 -14.83 -22.84 12.26
CA ARG A 185 -14.81 -22.69 10.79
C ARG A 185 -13.39 -22.86 10.29
N ASP A 186 -13.12 -23.99 9.65
CA ASP A 186 -11.82 -24.22 9.03
C ASP A 186 -11.66 -23.36 7.78
N ILE A 187 -10.52 -22.68 7.69
CA ILE A 187 -10.12 -21.81 6.59
C ILE A 187 -8.65 -22.08 6.40
N VAL A 188 -8.21 -22.39 5.19
CA VAL A 188 -6.83 -22.71 4.86
C VAL A 188 -6.10 -21.46 4.36
N VAL A 189 -4.88 -21.22 4.84
CA VAL A 189 -3.98 -20.18 4.35
C VAL A 189 -2.85 -20.86 3.59
N VAL A 190 -2.72 -20.51 2.31
CA VAL A 190 -1.73 -21.05 1.38
C VAL A 190 -0.78 -19.92 0.97
N GLY A 191 0.52 -20.16 1.11
CA GLY A 191 1.56 -19.28 0.59
C GLY A 191 2.24 -19.92 -0.61
N GLU A 192 2.51 -19.15 -1.68
CA GLU A 192 3.45 -19.54 -2.74
C GLU A 192 4.68 -18.63 -2.63
N THR A 193 5.88 -19.18 -2.53
CA THR A 193 7.09 -18.36 -2.43
C THR A 193 7.59 -17.97 -3.82
N HIS A 194 8.06 -16.73 -3.97
CA HIS A 194 8.50 -16.20 -5.27
C HIS A 194 9.83 -15.46 -5.17
N ALA A 195 10.82 -15.87 -5.99
CA ALA A 195 12.19 -15.35 -5.89
C ALA A 195 12.31 -13.85 -6.19
N GLN A 196 11.48 -13.31 -7.09
CA GLN A 196 11.52 -11.89 -7.44
C GLN A 196 10.70 -11.00 -6.49
N MET A 197 9.90 -11.54 -5.56
CA MET A 197 9.10 -10.71 -4.66
C MET A 197 10.01 -9.98 -3.65
N PRO A 198 10.00 -8.64 -3.56
CA PRO A 198 10.79 -7.93 -2.56
C PRO A 198 10.39 -8.32 -1.13
N PHE A 199 11.39 -8.64 -0.30
CA PHE A 199 11.18 -8.96 1.11
C PHE A 199 11.03 -7.68 1.93
N MET A 200 9.80 -7.38 2.35
CA MET A 200 9.48 -6.20 3.16
C MET A 200 9.34 -6.59 4.63
N GLY A 201 10.00 -5.86 5.53
CA GLY A 201 9.96 -6.11 6.97
C GLY A 201 8.76 -5.47 7.67
N GLY A 202 8.80 -5.44 9.00
CA GLY A 202 7.77 -4.78 9.82
C GLY A 202 6.39 -5.42 9.67
N HIS A 203 5.38 -4.61 9.35
CA HIS A 203 3.98 -5.05 9.26
C HIS A 203 3.67 -5.97 8.06
N ALA A 204 4.63 -6.17 7.14
CA ALA A 204 4.52 -7.15 6.07
C ALA A 204 4.97 -8.56 6.49
N LEU A 205 5.61 -8.72 7.65
CA LEU A 205 6.02 -10.04 8.14
C LEU A 205 4.80 -10.88 8.51
N ILE A 206 4.86 -12.16 8.16
CA ILE A 206 3.86 -13.16 8.56
C ILE A 206 4.56 -14.28 9.32
N ASP A 207 3.97 -14.70 10.44
CA ASP A 207 4.47 -15.86 11.19
C ASP A 207 4.24 -17.11 10.32
N PRO A 208 5.28 -17.90 9.99
CA PRO A 208 5.11 -19.10 9.19
C PRO A 208 4.00 -20.02 9.71
N ARG A 209 3.79 -20.10 11.03
CA ARG A 209 2.74 -20.92 11.66
C ARG A 209 1.31 -20.50 11.30
N GLN A 210 1.12 -19.32 10.73
CA GLN A 210 -0.18 -18.87 10.20
C GLN A 210 -0.47 -19.42 8.79
N VAL A 211 0.56 -19.92 8.09
CA VAL A 211 0.45 -20.58 6.78
C VAL A 211 0.31 -22.08 6.99
N ASP A 212 -0.76 -22.68 6.46
CA ASP A 212 -1.00 -24.12 6.56
C ASP A 212 -0.16 -24.89 5.53
N PHE A 213 -0.21 -24.43 4.27
CA PHE A 213 0.55 -25.01 3.15
C PHE A 213 1.43 -23.93 2.52
N LEU A 214 2.73 -24.19 2.43
CA LEU A 214 3.70 -23.33 1.76
C LEU A 214 4.21 -24.04 0.51
N LEU A 215 3.81 -23.56 -0.65
CA LEU A 215 4.32 -23.99 -1.95
C LEU A 215 5.66 -23.29 -2.23
N ASP A 216 6.72 -24.10 -2.32
CA ASP A 216 8.07 -23.69 -2.69
C ASP A 216 8.53 -24.57 -3.85
N ASP A 217 8.12 -24.19 -5.06
CA ASP A 217 8.45 -24.89 -6.29
C ASP A 217 9.17 -23.93 -7.24
N PRO A 218 10.46 -24.16 -7.56
CA PRO A 218 11.20 -23.34 -8.53
C PRO A 218 10.56 -23.27 -9.91
N ARG A 219 9.68 -24.21 -10.28
CA ARG A 219 8.91 -24.16 -11.53
C ARG A 219 7.85 -23.07 -11.52
N CYS A 220 7.50 -22.55 -10.36
CA CYS A 220 6.61 -21.42 -10.17
C CYS A 220 7.32 -20.07 -10.18
N ASP A 221 8.64 -20.01 -10.36
CA ASP A 221 9.33 -18.73 -10.54
C ASP A 221 9.07 -18.16 -11.95
N TYR A 222 8.42 -17.01 -12.01
CA TYR A 222 8.15 -16.26 -13.24
C TYR A 222 8.49 -14.78 -13.08
N ASP A 223 8.43 -14.02 -14.16
CA ASP A 223 8.60 -12.57 -14.09
C ASP A 223 7.37 -11.90 -13.46
N LEU A 224 7.56 -11.09 -12.41
CA LEU A 224 6.46 -10.30 -11.84
C LEU A 224 5.88 -9.33 -12.88
N PHE A 225 4.56 -9.11 -12.83
CA PHE A 225 3.90 -8.17 -13.72
C PHE A 225 4.50 -6.77 -13.60
N SER A 226 4.85 -6.18 -14.73
CA SER A 226 5.43 -4.84 -14.82
C SER A 226 4.51 -3.97 -15.66
N PRO A 227 3.74 -3.03 -15.07
CA PRO A 227 3.00 -2.04 -15.86
C PRO A 227 3.98 -1.20 -16.69
N PRO A 228 3.65 -0.89 -17.96
CA PRO A 228 4.42 0.05 -18.74
C PRO A 228 4.21 1.48 -18.23
N ASN A 229 5.25 2.31 -18.28
CA ASN A 229 5.14 3.73 -17.99
C ASN A 229 4.71 4.48 -19.26
N PRO A 230 3.50 5.09 -19.29
CA PRO A 230 3.07 5.91 -20.42
C PRO A 230 3.87 7.21 -20.51
N ALA A 231 3.90 7.80 -21.70
CA ALA A 231 4.47 9.12 -21.90
C ALA A 231 3.55 10.18 -21.28
N LEU A 232 4.13 11.17 -20.60
CA LEU A 232 3.37 12.28 -20.03
C LEU A 232 3.04 13.32 -21.09
N GLY A 233 1.77 13.69 -21.19
CA GLY A 233 1.33 14.79 -22.03
C GLY A 233 1.50 16.15 -21.35
N THR A 234 1.31 17.21 -22.13
CA THR A 234 1.39 18.60 -21.64
C THR A 234 0.37 18.88 -20.54
N SER A 235 -0.84 18.31 -20.64
CA SER A 235 -1.88 18.48 -19.62
C SER A 235 -1.47 17.86 -18.29
N GLU A 236 -0.85 16.68 -18.30
CA GLU A 236 -0.37 16.00 -17.10
C GLU A 236 0.75 16.81 -16.45
N HIS A 237 1.72 17.28 -17.24
CA HIS A 237 2.77 18.17 -16.76
C HIS A 237 2.21 19.46 -16.14
N ALA A 238 1.23 20.10 -16.79
CA ALA A 238 0.60 21.30 -16.26
C ALA A 238 -0.11 21.05 -14.92
N ILE A 239 -0.87 19.95 -14.83
CA ILE A 239 -1.52 19.53 -13.57
C ILE A 239 -0.46 19.23 -12.51
N GLY A 240 0.57 18.45 -12.84
CA GLY A 240 1.65 18.09 -11.90
C GLY A 240 2.35 19.32 -11.32
N VAL A 241 2.70 20.31 -12.16
CA VAL A 241 3.29 21.58 -11.72
C VAL A 241 2.33 22.33 -10.80
N TYR A 242 1.06 22.46 -11.18
CA TYR A 242 0.06 23.14 -10.34
C TYR A 242 -0.09 22.47 -8.97
N VAL A 243 -0.29 21.16 -8.94
CA VAL A 243 -0.47 20.39 -7.71
C VAL A 243 0.78 20.41 -6.84
N SER A 244 1.99 20.35 -7.43
CA SER A 244 3.25 20.41 -6.68
C SER A 244 3.43 21.71 -5.91
N SER A 245 2.79 22.81 -6.33
CA SER A 245 2.79 24.09 -5.59
C SER A 245 1.90 24.06 -4.35
N LEU A 246 0.96 23.11 -4.27
CA LEU A 246 0.08 22.90 -3.12
C LEU A 246 0.66 21.92 -2.10
N VAL A 247 1.80 21.28 -2.40
CA VAL A 247 2.50 20.38 -1.47
C VAL A 247 3.31 21.20 -0.47
N ARG A 248 3.04 21.00 0.81
CA ARG A 248 3.67 21.77 1.90
C ARG A 248 4.91 21.03 2.41
N ASP A 249 6.01 21.76 2.62
CA ASP A 249 7.20 21.22 3.30
C ASP A 249 6.89 20.79 4.74
N GLY A 250 7.48 19.70 5.20
CA GLY A 250 7.14 19.03 6.45
C GLY A 250 5.79 18.29 6.42
N GLY A 251 5.11 18.28 5.27
CA GLY A 251 3.77 17.71 5.11
C GLY A 251 3.74 16.20 4.89
N THR A 252 2.59 15.73 4.41
CA THR A 252 2.35 14.34 4.03
C THR A 252 1.82 14.28 2.61
N ILE A 253 2.27 13.29 1.83
CA ILE A 253 1.81 13.09 0.46
C ILE A 253 1.10 11.74 0.33
N GLN A 254 -0.05 11.74 -0.35
CA GLN A 254 -0.62 10.57 -0.99
C GLN A 254 -0.71 10.87 -2.49
N VAL A 255 -0.22 9.93 -3.31
CA VAL A 255 -0.19 10.07 -4.76
C VAL A 255 -0.96 8.90 -5.37
N GLY A 256 -1.85 9.20 -6.30
CA GLY A 256 -2.52 8.19 -7.12
C GLY A 256 -1.58 7.53 -8.14
N ILE A 257 -2.11 6.61 -8.94
CA ILE A 257 -1.35 5.86 -9.94
C ILE A 257 -1.42 6.51 -11.34
N GLY A 258 -0.49 6.12 -12.20
CA GLY A 258 -0.47 6.48 -13.62
C GLY A 258 0.06 7.89 -13.88
N GLU A 259 -0.20 8.39 -15.10
CA GLU A 259 0.44 9.58 -15.66
C GLU A 259 0.38 10.82 -14.75
N LEU A 260 -0.72 11.04 -14.03
CA LEU A 260 -0.87 12.20 -13.16
C LEU A 260 -0.07 12.08 -11.86
N GLY A 261 0.07 10.86 -11.32
CA GLY A 261 0.95 10.60 -10.19
C GLY A 261 2.42 10.82 -10.59
N ASP A 262 2.80 10.28 -11.75
CA ASP A 262 4.14 10.44 -12.33
C ASP A 262 4.48 11.91 -12.58
N ALA A 263 3.54 12.67 -13.15
CA ALA A 263 3.72 14.09 -13.42
C ALA A 263 3.86 14.93 -12.15
N LEU A 264 3.10 14.61 -11.09
CA LEU A 264 3.26 15.25 -9.79
C LEU A 264 4.63 14.97 -9.20
N VAL A 265 5.06 13.71 -9.18
CA VAL A 265 6.38 13.35 -8.62
C VAL A 265 7.50 14.01 -9.41
N TYR A 266 7.42 14.00 -10.75
CA TYR A 266 8.36 14.75 -11.59
C TYR A 266 8.38 16.25 -11.24
N ALA A 267 7.22 16.88 -11.04
CA ALA A 267 7.15 18.28 -10.67
C ALA A 267 7.71 18.56 -9.27
N LEU A 268 7.58 17.64 -8.31
CA LEU A 268 8.19 17.74 -6.99
C LEU A 268 9.72 17.62 -7.06
N LEU A 269 10.25 16.71 -7.87
CA LEU A 269 11.68 16.62 -8.16
C LEU A 269 12.19 17.92 -8.79
N LEU A 270 11.47 18.45 -9.78
CA LEU A 270 11.82 19.72 -10.43
C LEU A 270 11.79 20.89 -9.45
N ARG A 271 10.77 20.97 -8.58
CA ARG A 271 10.66 22.00 -7.53
C ARG A 271 11.85 21.95 -6.58
N HIS A 272 12.32 20.76 -6.22
CA HIS A 272 13.40 20.57 -5.26
C HIS A 272 14.79 20.80 -5.88
N GLN A 273 15.05 20.19 -7.04
CA GLN A 273 16.39 20.16 -7.65
C GLN A 273 16.64 21.32 -8.61
N GLN A 274 15.60 21.84 -9.27
CA GLN A 274 15.70 22.87 -10.30
C GLN A 274 14.62 23.95 -10.11
N ASN A 275 14.53 24.48 -8.89
CA ASN A 275 13.45 25.33 -8.44
C ASN A 275 13.16 26.55 -9.35
N ALA A 276 14.21 27.19 -9.89
CA ALA A 276 14.04 28.31 -10.82
C ALA A 276 13.32 27.90 -12.12
N ALA A 277 13.59 26.70 -12.64
CA ALA A 277 12.88 26.18 -13.81
C ALA A 277 11.43 25.85 -13.48
N TRP A 278 11.19 25.23 -12.32
CA TRP A 278 9.84 24.97 -11.82
C TRP A 278 9.02 26.26 -11.63
N ARG A 279 9.59 27.31 -11.00
CA ARG A 279 8.94 28.63 -10.82
C ARG A 279 8.59 29.28 -12.17
N ARG A 280 9.46 29.17 -13.19
CA ARG A 280 9.15 29.64 -14.55
C ARG A 280 7.99 28.88 -15.17
N ALA A 281 7.96 27.55 -15.05
CA ALA A 281 6.86 26.73 -15.56
C ALA A 281 5.55 27.08 -14.85
N LEU A 282 5.58 27.23 -13.52
CA LEU A 282 4.43 27.64 -12.72
C LEU A 282 3.91 29.03 -13.13
N GLY A 283 4.80 30.00 -13.35
CA GLY A 283 4.45 31.32 -13.87
C GLY A 283 3.83 31.29 -15.26
N ALA A 284 4.36 30.46 -16.17
CA ALA A 284 3.83 30.30 -17.52
C ALA A 284 2.41 29.70 -17.56
N LEU A 285 2.00 28.96 -16.52
CA LEU A 285 0.64 28.44 -16.35
C LEU A 285 -0.36 29.51 -15.85
N GLY A 286 0.09 30.74 -15.58
CA GLY A 286 -0.78 31.84 -15.20
C GLY A 286 -1.37 31.74 -13.79
N VAL A 287 -0.72 31.01 -12.87
CA VAL A 287 -1.25 30.72 -11.53
C VAL A 287 -1.26 31.91 -10.57
N HIS A 288 -1.03 33.14 -11.05
CA HIS A 288 -0.99 34.35 -10.23
C HIS A 288 -2.27 34.53 -9.40
N ALA A 289 -3.44 34.17 -9.95
CA ALA A 289 -4.72 34.19 -9.25
C ALA A 289 -4.78 33.17 -8.08
N ALA A 290 -4.02 32.08 -8.14
CA ALA A 290 -3.94 31.06 -7.09
C ALA A 290 -2.80 31.33 -6.07
N ALA A 291 -2.03 32.42 -6.23
CA ALA A 291 -0.90 32.71 -5.35
C ALA A 291 -1.26 32.79 -3.84
N PRO A 292 -2.41 33.35 -3.41
CA PRO A 292 -2.83 33.29 -2.01
C PRO A 292 -3.00 31.85 -1.50
N LEU A 293 -3.65 31.00 -2.30
CA LEU A 293 -3.87 29.59 -1.96
C LEU A 293 -2.54 28.84 -1.85
N ILE A 294 -1.61 29.08 -2.77
CA ILE A 294 -0.27 28.45 -2.76
C ILE A 294 0.49 28.86 -1.49
N ARG A 295 0.46 30.14 -1.10
CA ARG A 295 1.13 30.60 0.13
C ARG A 295 0.52 30.01 1.39
N GLU A 296 -0.81 29.87 1.43
CA GLU A 296 -1.52 29.37 2.60
C GLU A 296 -1.42 27.84 2.73
N GLN A 297 -1.54 27.12 1.62
CA GLN A 297 -1.70 25.67 1.61
C GLN A 297 -0.47 24.91 1.12
N GLY A 298 0.49 25.54 0.47
CA GLY A 298 1.59 24.84 -0.18
C GLY A 298 2.93 25.53 0.06
N GLY A 299 3.63 25.82 -1.03
CA GLY A 299 4.90 26.54 -1.03
C GLY A 299 5.57 26.50 -2.39
N ASP A 300 6.57 27.34 -2.57
CA ASP A 300 7.30 27.51 -3.82
C ASP A 300 8.82 27.32 -3.68
N ASP A 301 9.31 27.04 -2.47
CA ASP A 301 10.70 26.72 -2.18
C ASP A 301 10.99 25.21 -2.24
N PRO A 302 12.26 24.80 -2.39
CA PRO A 302 12.70 23.42 -2.16
C PRO A 302 12.33 22.93 -0.76
N PHE A 303 12.10 21.62 -0.64
CA PHE A 303 11.85 20.96 0.66
C PHE A 303 13.10 21.00 1.55
N VAL A 304 12.91 21.39 2.82
CA VAL A 304 13.96 21.41 3.86
C VAL A 304 13.64 20.39 4.95
N ALA A 305 12.41 20.43 5.48
CA ALA A 305 11.94 19.43 6.43
C ALA A 305 11.61 18.08 5.75
N GLY A 306 11.32 18.12 4.45
CA GLY A 306 10.96 16.96 3.66
C GLY A 306 9.51 16.53 3.86
N LEU A 307 9.16 15.42 3.23
CA LEU A 307 7.83 14.84 3.19
C LEU A 307 7.84 13.45 3.83
N PHE A 308 6.68 13.07 4.33
CA PHE A 308 6.31 11.70 4.65
C PHE A 308 5.28 11.21 3.64
N ALA A 309 5.35 9.98 3.18
CA ALA A 309 4.33 9.39 2.32
C ALA A 309 3.35 8.52 3.13
N SER A 310 2.05 8.72 2.94
CA SER A 310 1.01 7.81 3.44
C SER A 310 0.06 7.53 2.30
N THR A 311 0.34 6.50 1.51
CA THR A 311 -0.28 6.28 0.19
C THR A 311 -0.86 4.89 0.04
N GLU A 312 -1.95 4.73 -0.70
CA GLU A 312 -2.51 3.38 -0.95
C GLU A 312 -1.48 2.47 -1.64
N MET A 313 -0.85 2.99 -2.70
CA MET A 313 0.11 2.27 -3.53
C MET A 313 1.48 2.95 -3.48
N PHE A 314 2.52 2.16 -3.19
CA PHE A 314 3.90 2.58 -3.32
C PHE A 314 4.36 2.36 -4.77
N VAL A 315 4.42 3.47 -5.51
CA VAL A 315 4.89 3.54 -6.89
C VAL A 315 6.39 3.80 -6.95
N ASP A 316 7.05 3.45 -8.06
CA ASP A 316 8.50 3.57 -8.20
C ASP A 316 9.01 5.00 -8.10
N GLN A 317 8.20 5.97 -8.52
CA GLN A 317 8.56 7.39 -8.45
C GLN A 317 8.68 7.89 -7.01
N LEU A 318 7.99 7.28 -6.03
CA LEU A 318 8.19 7.63 -4.61
C LEU A 318 9.59 7.21 -4.12
N LEU A 319 10.17 6.15 -4.68
CA LEU A 319 11.57 5.79 -4.39
C LEU A 319 12.53 6.85 -4.93
N GLU A 320 12.20 7.50 -6.06
CA GLU A 320 12.98 8.62 -6.59
C GLU A 320 12.89 9.86 -5.68
N LEU A 321 11.73 10.15 -5.08
CA LEU A 321 11.63 11.20 -4.06
C LEU A 321 12.48 10.91 -2.82
N TYR A 322 12.56 9.65 -2.40
CA TYR A 322 13.45 9.23 -1.32
C TYR A 322 14.92 9.46 -1.70
N ARG A 323 15.34 8.99 -2.87
CA ARG A 323 16.71 9.16 -3.40
C ARG A 323 17.10 10.63 -3.56
N ALA A 324 16.13 11.49 -3.88
CA ALA A 324 16.32 12.94 -3.99
C ALA A 324 16.36 13.67 -2.63
N GLY A 325 16.19 12.96 -1.50
CA GLY A 325 16.14 13.58 -0.17
C GLY A 325 14.82 14.29 0.16
N ILE A 326 13.77 14.11 -0.66
CA ILE A 326 12.45 14.72 -0.45
C ILE A 326 11.62 13.89 0.52
N LEU A 327 11.55 12.56 0.36
CA LEU A 327 10.93 11.68 1.35
C LEU A 327 11.93 11.38 2.47
N CYS A 328 12.12 12.33 3.39
CA CYS A 328 13.08 12.19 4.50
C CYS A 328 12.47 12.48 5.88
N ARG A 329 11.21 12.93 5.94
CA ARG A 329 10.53 13.13 7.23
C ARG A 329 10.10 11.77 7.79
N ARG A 330 10.80 11.32 8.83
CA ARG A 330 10.49 10.04 9.47
C ARG A 330 9.32 10.15 10.45
N VAL A 331 8.58 9.07 10.54
CA VAL A 331 7.57 8.82 11.57
C VAL A 331 7.87 7.51 12.30
N TYR A 332 7.43 7.42 13.55
CA TYR A 332 7.75 6.33 14.45
C TYR A 332 6.47 5.66 14.95
N ASP A 333 6.46 4.33 14.99
CA ASP A 333 5.37 3.55 15.62
C ASP A 333 5.49 3.56 17.13
N CYS A 334 5.39 4.75 17.73
CA CYS A 334 5.46 4.96 19.17
C CYS A 334 4.75 6.28 19.49
N LEU A 335 3.56 6.21 20.06
CA LEU A 335 2.73 7.39 20.31
C LEU A 335 3.40 8.43 21.21
N PRO A 336 4.04 8.06 22.35
CA PRO A 336 4.75 9.05 23.15
C PRO A 336 5.86 9.78 22.39
N LEU A 337 6.63 9.08 21.56
CA LEU A 337 7.68 9.71 20.74
C LEU A 337 7.10 10.64 19.68
N GLU A 338 6.03 10.22 19.01
CA GLU A 338 5.36 11.05 18.00
C GLU A 338 4.74 12.32 18.61
N ARG A 339 4.21 12.27 19.83
CA ARG A 339 3.74 13.47 20.55
C ARG A 339 4.89 14.47 20.75
N LEU A 340 6.02 14.00 21.27
CA LEU A 340 7.20 14.86 21.52
C LEU A 340 7.79 15.44 20.22
N LEU A 341 7.85 14.63 19.16
CA LEU A 341 8.29 15.08 17.82
C LEU A 341 7.31 16.06 17.19
N ALA A 342 6.00 15.90 17.45
CA ALA A 342 4.97 16.83 16.96
C ALA A 342 5.02 18.19 17.62
N ASN A 343 5.32 18.22 18.91
CA ASN A 343 5.44 19.44 19.68
C ASN A 343 6.81 20.13 19.52
N GLY A 344 7.77 19.49 18.84
CA GLY A 344 9.14 19.99 18.72
C GLY A 344 9.94 19.93 20.02
N GLU A 345 9.50 19.12 20.99
CA GLU A 345 10.15 18.93 22.28
C GLU A 345 11.43 18.08 22.16
N ILE A 346 11.48 17.21 21.14
CA ILE A 346 12.66 16.43 20.76
C ILE A 346 12.86 16.48 19.24
N GLY A 347 14.11 16.24 18.80
CA GLY A 347 14.42 15.83 17.44
C GLY A 347 14.82 14.35 17.39
N GLU A 348 15.27 13.87 16.22
CA GLU A 348 15.80 12.51 16.12
C GLU A 348 17.08 12.31 16.93
N ARG A 349 17.84 13.38 17.18
CA ARG A 349 18.92 13.41 18.18
C ARG A 349 18.37 14.01 19.46
N PHE A 350 18.62 13.34 20.58
CA PHE A 350 18.09 13.72 21.89
C PHE A 350 19.12 13.50 23.00
N ASP A 351 18.82 14.05 24.17
CA ASP A 351 19.60 13.91 25.39
C ASP A 351 18.72 13.39 26.54
N GLU A 352 19.25 13.43 27.76
CA GLU A 352 18.59 12.96 28.98
C GLU A 352 17.22 13.61 29.28
N ARG A 353 16.93 14.79 28.69
CA ARG A 353 15.63 15.45 28.83
C ARG A 353 14.49 14.62 28.25
N ILE A 354 14.78 13.65 27.38
CA ILE A 354 13.75 12.74 26.84
C ILE A 354 13.03 11.94 27.92
N LEU A 355 13.70 11.57 29.02
CA LEU A 355 13.11 10.71 30.06
C LEU A 355 11.94 11.37 30.80
N PRO A 356 12.06 12.60 31.35
CA PRO A 356 10.91 13.28 31.93
C PRO A 356 9.85 13.66 30.88
N LEU A 357 10.25 13.95 29.64
CA LEU A 357 9.31 14.25 28.55
C LEU A 357 8.45 13.04 28.18
N LEU A 358 9.04 11.84 28.12
CA LEU A 358 8.31 10.60 27.87
C LEU A 358 7.24 10.34 28.94
N ALA A 359 7.57 10.63 30.22
CA ALA A 359 6.62 10.54 31.31
C ALA A 359 5.42 11.49 31.11
N ALA A 360 5.68 12.75 30.75
CA ALA A 360 4.65 13.72 30.42
C ALA A 360 3.83 13.32 29.17
N ALA A 361 4.45 12.65 28.21
CA ALA A 361 3.80 12.16 26.99
C ALA A 361 3.01 10.85 27.18
N GLY A 362 2.89 10.34 28.40
CA GLY A 362 2.07 9.18 28.75
C GLY A 362 2.81 7.84 28.87
N THR A 363 4.13 7.87 29.04
CA THR A 363 4.95 6.67 29.31
C THR A 363 5.14 6.47 30.82
N GLY A 364 4.92 5.26 31.35
CA GLY A 364 5.16 4.99 32.77
C GLY A 364 4.08 5.54 33.72
N PRO A 365 4.39 5.83 35.01
CA PRO A 365 5.69 6.24 35.55
C PRO A 365 6.72 5.13 35.68
N ARG A 366 6.31 3.85 35.74
CA ARG A 366 7.21 2.71 35.65
C ARG A 366 7.03 2.00 34.32
N LEU A 367 8.11 1.85 33.57
CA LEU A 367 8.07 1.18 32.27
C LEU A 367 7.67 -0.27 32.43
N SER A 368 6.67 -0.69 31.68
CA SER A 368 6.40 -2.09 31.40
C SER A 368 7.46 -2.67 30.45
N ALA A 369 7.49 -4.00 30.32
CA ALA A 369 8.34 -4.68 29.35
C ALA A 369 8.04 -4.24 27.91
N ALA A 370 6.75 -4.00 27.60
CA ALA A 370 6.30 -3.59 26.28
C ALA A 370 6.75 -2.16 25.95
N GLU A 371 6.55 -1.21 26.87
CA GLU A 371 7.03 0.17 26.69
C GLU A 371 8.55 0.22 26.56
N PHE A 372 9.29 -0.50 27.40
CA PHE A 372 10.74 -0.58 27.26
C PHE A 372 11.17 -1.16 25.91
N ALA A 373 10.55 -2.26 25.47
CA ALA A 373 10.88 -2.88 24.19
C ALA A 373 10.59 -1.94 23.01
N GLU A 374 9.48 -1.20 23.05
CA GLU A 374 9.15 -0.20 22.04
C GLU A 374 10.14 0.96 22.02
N LEU A 375 10.46 1.54 23.18
CA LEU A 375 11.43 2.63 23.31
C LEU A 375 12.84 2.19 22.91
N ARG A 376 13.27 0.97 23.27
CA ARG A 376 14.54 0.39 22.83
C ARG A 376 14.56 0.15 21.32
N ARG A 377 13.47 -0.37 20.75
CA ARG A 377 13.33 -0.52 19.30
C ARG A 377 13.50 0.82 18.57
N HIS A 378 13.04 1.91 19.16
CA HIS A 378 13.22 3.24 18.60
C HIS A 378 14.51 3.96 19.05
N GLY A 379 15.45 3.26 19.68
CA GLY A 379 16.77 3.79 20.01
C GLY A 379 16.81 4.72 21.23
N VAL A 380 15.70 4.87 21.97
CA VAL A 380 15.67 5.64 23.24
C VAL A 380 16.59 5.00 24.27
N PHE A 381 16.53 3.67 24.38
CA PHE A 381 17.48 2.88 25.15
C PHE A 381 18.44 2.17 24.21
N ARG A 382 19.69 1.94 24.66
CA ARG A 382 20.69 1.21 23.87
C ARG A 382 20.27 -0.25 23.64
N GLU A 383 20.79 -0.85 22.59
CA GLU A 383 20.50 -2.25 22.25
C GLU A 383 21.09 -3.23 23.26
N ASP A 384 22.19 -2.86 23.93
CA ASP A 384 22.90 -3.69 24.90
C ASP A 384 22.28 -3.72 26.30
N VAL A 385 21.16 -3.02 26.52
CA VAL A 385 20.44 -3.03 27.80
C VAL A 385 19.25 -3.99 27.77
N GLU A 386 19.03 -4.63 28.92
CA GLU A 386 18.00 -5.65 29.12
C GLU A 386 16.98 -5.19 30.15
N TYR A 387 15.74 -5.63 30.01
CA TYR A 387 14.68 -5.35 30.98
C TYR A 387 14.26 -6.64 31.68
N ALA A 388 14.16 -6.58 33.01
CA ALA A 388 13.62 -7.66 33.82
C ALA A 388 12.99 -7.10 35.10
N ALA A 389 11.80 -7.59 35.45
CA ALA A 389 11.12 -7.29 36.71
C ALA A 389 11.07 -5.79 37.08
N GLY A 390 10.73 -4.91 36.12
CA GLY A 390 10.63 -3.46 36.37
C GLY A 390 11.97 -2.73 36.47
N ARG A 391 13.06 -3.35 36.01
CA ARG A 391 14.43 -2.81 36.06
C ARG A 391 15.12 -2.96 34.72
N ILE A 392 16.05 -2.06 34.43
CA ILE A 392 16.90 -2.06 33.24
C ILE A 392 18.35 -2.34 33.66
N ARG A 393 18.99 -3.33 33.03
CA ARG A 393 20.40 -3.67 33.25
C ARG A 393 21.28 -2.75 32.41
N ALA A 394 22.07 -1.91 33.06
CA ALA A 394 23.09 -1.10 32.43
C ALA A 394 24.24 -1.96 31.88
N ARG A 395 25.07 -1.37 31.00
CA ARG A 395 26.28 -2.02 30.44
C ARG A 395 27.26 -2.48 31.53
N GLY A 396 27.35 -1.73 32.63
CA GLY A 396 28.16 -2.10 33.80
C GLY A 396 27.56 -3.22 34.67
N GLY A 397 26.45 -3.85 34.24
CA GLY A 397 25.76 -4.92 34.97
C GLY A 397 24.79 -4.46 36.06
N ALA A 398 24.79 -3.16 36.40
CA ALA A 398 23.92 -2.62 37.43
C ALA A 398 22.45 -2.59 36.99
N TRP A 399 21.55 -3.08 37.85
CA TRP A 399 20.11 -2.99 37.64
C TRP A 399 19.55 -1.69 38.19
N ILE A 400 18.95 -0.88 37.33
CA ILE A 400 18.34 0.41 37.64
C ILE A 400 16.82 0.26 37.58
N ALA A 401 16.08 0.86 38.52
CA ALA A 401 14.61 0.83 38.44
C ALA A 401 14.14 1.55 37.17
N ALA A 402 13.20 0.96 36.44
CA ALA A 402 12.63 1.54 35.23
C ALA A 402 11.55 2.58 35.58
N ASP A 403 11.84 3.44 36.55
CA ASP A 403 10.92 4.44 37.11
C ASP A 403 11.29 5.82 36.57
N LEU A 404 10.47 6.34 35.66
CA LEU A 404 10.62 7.66 35.08
C LEU A 404 10.14 8.78 36.02
N ALA A 405 9.44 8.48 37.12
CA ALA A 405 9.02 9.50 38.09
C ALA A 405 10.12 9.77 39.13
N ASP A 406 10.92 8.76 39.49
CA ASP A 406 12.04 8.90 40.42
C ASP A 406 13.25 9.63 39.80
N PRO A 407 13.67 10.80 40.31
CA PRO A 407 14.82 11.54 39.81
C PRO A 407 16.13 10.75 39.83
N GLN A 408 16.34 9.89 40.84
CA GLN A 408 17.56 9.10 40.96
C GLN A 408 17.63 8.01 39.87
N SER A 409 16.51 7.33 39.65
CA SER A 409 16.37 6.36 38.55
C SER A 409 16.57 7.03 37.19
N ARG A 410 15.94 8.19 36.94
CA ARG A 410 16.15 8.95 35.68
C ARG A 410 17.62 9.28 35.44
N ALA A 411 18.33 9.81 36.44
CA ALA A 411 19.75 10.18 36.31
C ALA A 411 20.62 8.97 35.96
N ARG A 412 20.37 7.82 36.59
CA ARG A 412 21.10 6.58 36.29
C ARG A 412 20.76 6.01 34.92
N LEU A 413 19.48 6.03 34.53
CA LEU A 413 19.05 5.60 33.20
C LEU A 413 19.65 6.48 32.10
N ALA A 414 19.69 7.80 32.31
CA ALA A 414 20.29 8.76 31.40
C ALA A 414 21.80 8.52 31.18
N SER A 415 22.54 8.29 32.27
CA SER A 415 23.97 7.99 32.21
C SER A 415 24.25 6.63 31.56
N ASP A 416 23.55 5.60 32.04
CA ASP A 416 24.02 4.23 31.88
C ASP A 416 23.17 3.37 30.94
N CYS A 417 22.03 3.86 30.45
CA CYS A 417 21.10 3.07 29.59
C CYS A 417 20.63 3.78 28.31
N LEU A 418 20.67 5.11 28.27
CA LEU A 418 20.10 5.89 27.19
C LEU A 418 20.90 5.78 25.88
N GLY A 419 20.18 5.70 24.76
CA GLY A 419 20.72 5.96 23.43
C GLY A 419 20.89 7.46 23.17
N ARG A 420 21.15 7.84 21.92
CA ARG A 420 21.39 9.23 21.50
C ARG A 420 20.66 9.65 20.24
N THR A 421 20.11 8.69 19.50
CA THR A 421 19.47 8.93 18.22
C THR A 421 18.34 7.93 18.02
N LEU A 422 17.19 8.43 17.56
CA LEU A 422 16.06 7.59 17.24
C LEU A 422 16.40 6.64 16.09
N ARG A 423 15.81 5.45 16.11
CA ARG A 423 16.01 4.39 15.12
C ARG A 423 14.67 3.88 14.61
N ASN A 424 14.70 3.19 13.46
CA ASN A 424 13.54 2.55 12.86
C ASN A 424 12.37 3.51 12.56
N GLY A 425 12.72 4.75 12.17
CA GLY A 425 11.75 5.71 11.63
C GLY A 425 11.44 5.40 10.17
N GLN A 426 10.21 5.66 9.75
CA GLN A 426 9.70 5.34 8.43
C GLN A 426 9.37 6.61 7.64
N VAL A 427 9.73 6.65 6.36
CA VAL A 427 9.46 7.79 5.47
C VAL A 427 8.23 7.56 4.60
N ALA A 428 7.74 6.32 4.53
CA ALA A 428 6.55 5.98 3.78
C ALA A 428 5.75 4.86 4.47
N HIS A 429 4.42 5.00 4.49
CA HIS A 429 3.49 3.90 4.72
C HIS A 429 2.68 3.64 3.46
N ALA A 430 2.60 2.37 3.06
CA ALA A 430 1.83 1.98 1.88
C ALA A 430 1.08 0.65 2.04
N GLY A 431 -0.07 0.52 1.37
CA GLY A 431 -0.92 -0.67 1.41
C GLY A 431 -0.39 -1.80 0.54
N PHE A 432 0.02 -1.45 -0.68
CA PHE A 432 0.64 -2.38 -1.62
C PHE A 432 1.62 -1.68 -2.57
N PHE A 433 2.32 -2.44 -3.41
CA PHE A 433 3.10 -1.86 -4.52
C PHE A 433 2.97 -2.63 -5.83
N LEU A 434 3.14 -1.91 -6.94
CA LEU A 434 3.20 -2.43 -8.30
C LEU A 434 4.01 -1.42 -9.15
N GLY A 435 4.90 -1.89 -10.02
CA GLY A 435 5.76 -1.00 -10.80
C GLY A 435 6.64 -1.75 -11.80
N PRO A 436 7.55 -1.05 -12.49
CA PRO A 436 8.42 -1.68 -13.48
C PRO A 436 9.38 -2.67 -12.81
N ARG A 437 9.91 -3.64 -13.57
CA ARG A 437 10.90 -4.63 -13.08
C ARG A 437 12.07 -4.01 -12.31
N GLY A 438 12.56 -2.85 -12.78
CA GLY A 438 13.66 -2.12 -12.14
C GLY A 438 13.33 -1.64 -10.72
N PHE A 439 12.06 -1.33 -10.45
CA PHE A 439 11.61 -0.95 -9.11
C PHE A 439 11.66 -2.13 -8.14
N TYR A 440 11.17 -3.29 -8.54
CA TYR A 440 11.25 -4.49 -7.69
C TYR A 440 12.71 -4.89 -7.42
N ALA A 441 13.58 -4.79 -8.43
CA ALA A 441 15.02 -5.01 -8.26
C ALA A 441 15.63 -4.01 -7.27
N ALA A 442 15.34 -2.72 -7.43
CA ALA A 442 15.81 -1.67 -6.53
C ALA A 442 15.38 -1.92 -5.07
N LEU A 443 14.13 -2.35 -4.83
CA LEU A 443 13.67 -2.71 -3.49
C LEU A 443 14.42 -3.92 -2.91
N ARG A 444 14.72 -4.95 -3.71
CA ARG A 444 15.50 -6.11 -3.25
C ARG A 444 16.95 -5.73 -2.90
N GLU A 445 17.53 -4.84 -3.69
CA GLU A 445 18.94 -4.41 -3.58
C GLU A 445 19.18 -3.34 -2.49
N LEU A 446 18.12 -2.65 -2.03
CA LEU A 446 18.25 -1.69 -0.92
C LEU A 446 18.79 -2.36 0.35
N PRO A 447 19.72 -1.70 1.07
CA PRO A 447 20.11 -2.11 2.42
C PRO A 447 18.90 -2.30 3.33
N GLU A 448 18.97 -3.24 4.27
CA GLU A 448 17.81 -3.60 5.10
C GLU A 448 17.30 -2.44 5.95
N ASP A 449 18.20 -1.59 6.47
CA ASP A 449 17.89 -0.39 7.22
C ASP A 449 17.22 0.70 6.35
N GLU A 450 17.65 0.84 5.09
CA GLU A 450 16.99 1.72 4.13
C GLU A 450 15.61 1.20 3.74
N ARG A 451 15.52 -0.09 3.39
CA ARG A 451 14.25 -0.73 3.03
C ARG A 451 13.24 -0.69 4.17
N ALA A 452 13.69 -0.80 5.42
CA ALA A 452 12.84 -0.72 6.60
C ALA A 452 12.14 0.65 6.78
N GLN A 453 12.62 1.70 6.11
CA GLN A 453 11.95 3.01 6.12
C GLN A 453 10.65 3.02 5.30
N PHE A 454 10.41 2.01 4.45
CA PHE A 454 9.17 1.82 3.69
C PHE A 454 8.26 0.81 4.42
N GLY A 455 7.39 1.32 5.29
CA GLY A 455 6.46 0.52 6.08
C GLY A 455 5.27 0.06 5.25
N MET A 456 5.34 -1.15 4.71
CA MET A 456 4.19 -1.79 4.05
C MET A 456 3.18 -2.26 5.11
N ARG A 457 1.93 -1.79 5.05
CA ARG A 457 0.89 -1.96 6.08
C ARG A 457 -0.45 -2.42 5.49
N GLY A 458 -1.37 -2.80 6.36
CA GLY A 458 -2.75 -3.07 5.97
C GLY A 458 -3.53 -1.80 5.58
N VAL A 459 -4.55 -1.96 4.75
CA VAL A 459 -5.38 -0.88 4.20
C VAL A 459 -6.22 -0.20 5.28
N ASN A 460 -6.54 -0.89 6.38
CA ASN A 460 -7.23 -0.25 7.50
C ASN A 460 -6.33 0.73 8.25
N PHE A 461 -5.01 0.60 8.12
CA PHE A 461 -4.11 1.64 8.59
C PHE A 461 -4.02 2.76 7.57
N VAL A 462 -3.66 2.44 6.33
CA VAL A 462 -3.30 3.42 5.29
C VAL A 462 -4.50 4.25 4.83
N ASN A 463 -5.66 3.62 4.60
CA ASN A 463 -6.85 4.23 4.01
C ASN A 463 -7.90 4.63 5.07
N GLN A 464 -7.58 4.61 6.37
CA GLN A 464 -8.51 5.03 7.41
C GLN A 464 -7.80 5.94 8.41
N LEU A 465 -8.53 6.92 8.95
CA LEU A 465 -8.03 7.75 10.05
C LEU A 465 -8.49 7.21 11.40
N TYR A 466 -9.77 6.86 11.50
CA TYR A 466 -10.41 6.44 12.74
C TYR A 466 -10.02 5.01 13.14
N GLY A 467 -9.75 4.82 14.43
CA GLY A 467 -9.29 3.56 15.00
C GLY A 467 -8.63 3.78 16.36
N ALA A 468 -8.15 2.71 16.99
CA ALA A 468 -7.47 2.77 18.29
C ALA A 468 -6.18 3.61 18.25
N ASP A 469 -5.58 3.74 17.08
CA ASP A 469 -4.33 4.44 16.77
C ASP A 469 -4.57 5.78 16.03
N GLN A 470 -5.79 6.32 16.09
CA GLN A 470 -6.16 7.57 15.41
C GLN A 470 -5.19 8.72 15.75
N GLU A 471 -4.86 8.90 17.03
CA GLU A 471 -3.98 9.99 17.45
C GLU A 471 -2.59 9.88 16.79
N LEU A 472 -2.02 8.68 16.78
CA LEU A 472 -0.75 8.40 16.10
C LEU A 472 -0.83 8.80 14.62
N ARG A 473 -1.89 8.37 13.92
CA ARG A 473 -2.09 8.68 12.49
C ARG A 473 -2.23 10.18 12.24
N VAL A 474 -2.93 10.91 13.12
CA VAL A 474 -3.07 12.37 13.03
C VAL A 474 -1.71 13.07 13.19
N LEU A 475 -0.92 12.66 14.18
CA LEU A 475 0.42 13.22 14.44
C LEU A 475 1.38 12.95 13.28
N GLN A 476 1.27 11.79 12.64
CA GLN A 476 2.12 11.41 11.51
C GLN A 476 1.71 12.11 10.20
N ARG A 477 0.39 12.24 9.93
CA ARG A 477 -0.17 12.73 8.65
C ARG A 477 -0.42 14.24 8.62
N ARG A 478 0.59 15.02 8.99
CA ARG A 478 0.52 16.48 9.05
C ARG A 478 0.34 17.09 7.66
N ALA A 479 -0.54 18.08 7.55
CA ALA A 479 -0.77 18.85 6.33
C ALA A 479 -0.84 17.99 5.06
N ALA A 480 -1.60 16.89 5.12
CA ALA A 480 -1.61 15.91 4.04
C ALA A 480 -2.17 16.46 2.73
N ARG A 481 -1.58 16.09 1.59
CA ARG A 481 -2.13 16.35 0.26
C ARG A 481 -2.51 15.01 -0.35
N CYS A 482 -3.82 14.77 -0.40
CA CYS A 482 -4.40 13.56 -0.96
C CYS A 482 -4.73 13.80 -2.44
N VAL A 483 -3.84 13.40 -3.33
CA VAL A 483 -3.94 13.70 -4.76
C VAL A 483 -4.52 12.51 -5.50
N ASN A 484 -5.69 12.69 -6.11
CA ASN A 484 -6.39 11.64 -6.83
C ASN A 484 -6.84 12.11 -8.21
N THR A 485 -6.80 11.22 -9.18
CA THR A 485 -7.32 11.46 -10.54
C THR A 485 -8.80 11.12 -10.58
N THR A 486 -9.59 11.92 -11.30
CA THR A 486 -10.99 11.64 -11.62
C THR A 486 -11.19 11.62 -13.14
N MET A 487 -12.15 10.86 -13.63
CA MET A 487 -12.49 10.83 -15.06
C MET A 487 -13.25 12.11 -15.44
N MET A 488 -14.21 12.52 -14.62
CA MET A 488 -15.08 13.68 -14.85
C MET A 488 -15.38 14.39 -13.53
N VAL A 489 -15.84 15.64 -13.65
CA VAL A 489 -16.41 16.42 -12.55
C VAL A 489 -17.70 17.08 -13.02
N THR A 490 -18.70 17.16 -12.15
CA THR A 490 -19.94 17.89 -12.42
C THR A 490 -19.78 19.36 -12.04
N LEU A 491 -20.55 20.26 -12.66
CA LEU A 491 -20.56 21.68 -12.26
C LEU A 491 -21.09 21.91 -10.84
N LEU A 492 -21.77 20.91 -10.25
CA LEU A 492 -22.21 20.93 -8.86
C LEU A 492 -21.14 20.42 -7.87
N GLY A 493 -19.96 20.03 -8.36
CA GLY A 493 -18.80 19.67 -7.54
C GLY A 493 -18.61 18.18 -7.25
N ALA A 494 -19.45 17.30 -7.81
CA ALA A 494 -19.25 15.86 -7.67
C ALA A 494 -18.17 15.34 -8.63
N ALA A 495 -17.41 14.32 -8.22
CA ALA A 495 -16.39 13.70 -9.06
C ALA A 495 -16.74 12.25 -9.41
N VAL A 496 -16.33 11.82 -10.61
CA VAL A 496 -16.65 10.53 -11.19
C VAL A 496 -15.38 9.82 -11.63
N SER A 497 -15.09 8.66 -11.04
CA SER A 497 -13.79 7.98 -11.20
C SER A 497 -13.88 6.50 -11.57
N ASP A 498 -15.02 5.83 -11.36
CA ASP A 498 -15.07 4.36 -11.36
C ASP A 498 -16.08 3.72 -12.31
N ALA A 499 -17.03 4.47 -12.87
CA ALA A 499 -18.04 3.95 -13.79
C ALA A 499 -18.40 4.92 -14.93
N LEU A 500 -19.06 4.39 -15.96
CA LEU A 500 -19.69 5.14 -17.05
C LEU A 500 -21.13 5.52 -16.71
N GLU A 501 -21.67 6.55 -17.36
CA GLU A 501 -23.03 7.09 -17.11
C GLU A 501 -24.13 6.02 -17.14
N ASN A 502 -23.93 4.94 -17.89
CA ASN A 502 -24.86 3.83 -17.97
C ASN A 502 -24.66 2.75 -16.88
N GLY A 503 -23.92 3.05 -15.81
CA GLY A 503 -23.66 2.18 -14.67
C GLY A 503 -22.60 1.10 -14.90
N ARG A 504 -21.98 1.02 -16.08
CA ARG A 504 -20.88 0.07 -16.32
C ARG A 504 -19.64 0.48 -15.56
N VAL A 505 -19.11 -0.44 -14.76
CA VAL A 505 -17.91 -0.27 -13.93
C VAL A 505 -16.68 -0.28 -14.83
N VAL A 506 -15.91 0.80 -14.78
CA VAL A 506 -14.63 0.99 -15.47
C VAL A 506 -13.51 0.38 -14.65
N SER A 507 -13.50 0.61 -13.34
CA SER A 507 -12.45 0.19 -12.41
C SER A 507 -13.04 -0.18 -11.05
N GLY A 508 -13.06 0.76 -10.12
CA GLY A 508 -13.66 0.66 -8.81
C GLY A 508 -13.35 1.88 -7.94
N VAL A 509 -14.11 2.06 -6.86
CA VAL A 509 -13.94 3.19 -5.92
C VAL A 509 -12.55 3.19 -5.29
N GLY A 510 -12.00 2.01 -4.99
CA GLY A 510 -10.71 1.85 -4.32
C GLY A 510 -10.69 2.60 -2.98
N GLY A 511 -9.58 3.28 -2.69
CA GLY A 511 -9.45 4.18 -1.54
C GLY A 511 -9.66 5.66 -1.85
N GLN A 512 -10.10 6.05 -3.05
CA GLN A 512 -10.23 7.48 -3.39
C GLN A 512 -11.11 8.21 -2.38
N TYR A 513 -12.32 7.68 -2.14
CA TYR A 513 -13.26 8.21 -1.15
C TYR A 513 -12.63 8.33 0.25
N ASN A 514 -11.92 7.28 0.68
CA ASN A 514 -11.24 7.25 1.97
C ASN A 514 -10.25 8.40 2.14
N PHE A 515 -9.42 8.67 1.13
CA PHE A 515 -8.44 9.76 1.20
C PHE A 515 -9.09 11.15 1.13
N VAL A 516 -10.21 11.31 0.41
CA VAL A 516 -10.99 12.55 0.43
C VAL A 516 -11.57 12.81 1.82
N ALA A 517 -12.27 11.83 2.40
CA ALA A 517 -12.86 11.94 3.73
C ALA A 517 -11.78 12.16 4.82
N MET A 518 -10.66 11.45 4.72
CA MET A 518 -9.52 11.62 5.63
C MET A 518 -8.92 13.02 5.54
N ALA A 519 -8.81 13.60 4.35
CA ALA A 519 -8.29 14.95 4.19
C ALA A 519 -9.19 16.02 4.83
N GLN A 520 -10.51 15.80 4.91
CA GLN A 520 -11.42 16.69 5.65
C GLN A 520 -11.23 16.58 7.17
N ALA A 521 -10.89 15.39 7.68
CA ALA A 521 -10.72 15.15 9.11
C ALA A 521 -9.32 15.51 9.64
N LEU A 522 -8.29 15.51 8.79
CA LEU A 522 -6.90 15.80 9.18
C LEU A 522 -6.62 17.32 9.26
N PRO A 523 -6.03 17.81 10.36
CA PRO A 523 -5.63 19.22 10.47
C PRO A 523 -4.70 19.67 9.34
N GLY A 524 -5.11 20.75 8.65
CA GLY A 524 -4.34 21.34 7.56
C GLY A 524 -4.21 20.47 6.30
N ALA A 525 -4.93 19.34 6.22
CA ALA A 525 -4.93 18.48 5.05
C ALA A 525 -5.85 19.02 3.93
N ARG A 526 -5.61 18.57 2.69
CA ARG A 526 -6.39 18.94 1.51
C ARG A 526 -6.54 17.72 0.60
N SER A 527 -7.76 17.53 0.11
CA SER A 527 -8.05 16.65 -1.03
C SER A 527 -7.86 17.44 -2.32
N ILE A 528 -7.14 16.87 -3.29
CA ILE A 528 -6.88 17.48 -4.59
C ILE A 528 -7.32 16.50 -5.67
N LEU A 529 -8.46 16.80 -6.31
CA LEU A 529 -9.01 16.01 -7.41
C LEU A 529 -8.52 16.57 -8.75
N CYS A 530 -7.78 15.76 -9.48
CA CYS A 530 -7.16 16.11 -10.75
C CYS A 530 -8.01 15.59 -11.90
N VAL A 531 -8.37 16.47 -12.83
CA VAL A 531 -9.15 16.12 -14.03
C VAL A 531 -8.54 16.81 -15.24
N ARG A 532 -8.44 16.09 -16.35
CA ARG A 532 -8.16 16.72 -17.65
C ARG A 532 -9.39 17.53 -18.04
N ALA A 533 -9.24 18.78 -18.48
CA ALA A 533 -10.42 19.59 -18.86
C ALA A 533 -11.24 18.94 -20.00
N THR A 534 -10.56 18.28 -20.94
CA THR A 534 -11.18 17.61 -22.09
C THR A 534 -10.66 16.19 -22.27
N ARG A 535 -11.41 15.40 -23.05
CA ARG A 535 -10.98 14.11 -23.60
C ARG A 535 -11.28 14.05 -25.09
N THR A 536 -10.44 13.36 -25.84
CA THR A 536 -10.66 13.14 -27.29
C THR A 536 -10.90 11.66 -27.55
N HIS A 537 -12.02 11.32 -28.19
CA HIS A 537 -12.34 9.96 -28.60
C HIS A 537 -12.97 9.98 -29.99
N GLY A 538 -12.49 9.11 -30.89
CA GLY A 538 -12.98 9.06 -32.28
C GLY A 538 -12.83 10.39 -33.04
N GLY A 539 -11.78 11.17 -32.73
CA GLY A 539 -11.56 12.50 -33.30
C GLY A 539 -12.44 13.63 -32.73
N GLN A 540 -13.37 13.32 -31.82
CA GLN A 540 -14.22 14.32 -31.17
C GLN A 540 -13.67 14.68 -29.79
N THR A 541 -13.46 15.98 -29.56
CA THR A 541 -13.08 16.53 -28.26
C THR A 541 -14.33 16.87 -27.46
N THR A 542 -14.41 16.38 -26.24
CA THR A 542 -15.53 16.62 -25.30
C THR A 542 -15.01 17.07 -23.95
N SER A 543 -15.83 17.79 -23.19
CA SER A 543 -15.49 18.23 -21.84
C SER A 543 -15.56 17.08 -20.84
N ASN A 544 -14.62 17.03 -19.89
CA ASN A 544 -14.74 16.21 -18.68
C ASN A 544 -15.38 17.00 -17.52
N ILE A 545 -15.58 18.30 -17.70
CA ILE A 545 -16.39 19.15 -16.83
C ILE A 545 -17.81 19.14 -17.41
N VAL A 546 -18.72 18.41 -16.77
CA VAL A 546 -20.07 18.14 -17.27
C VAL A 546 -21.14 18.78 -16.39
N TRP A 547 -22.34 19.02 -16.92
CA TRP A 547 -23.43 19.56 -16.10
C TRP A 547 -23.91 18.54 -15.06
N SER A 548 -24.15 17.31 -15.51
CA SER A 548 -24.61 16.17 -14.72
C SER A 548 -23.96 14.88 -15.20
N TYR A 549 -24.00 13.84 -14.37
CA TYR A 549 -23.58 12.48 -14.72
C TYR A 549 -24.45 11.45 -13.99
N GLY A 550 -24.54 10.24 -14.52
CA GLY A 550 -25.43 9.19 -14.02
C GLY A 550 -25.09 8.63 -12.63
N HIS A 551 -23.87 8.88 -12.14
CA HIS A 551 -23.40 8.48 -10.81
C HIS A 551 -22.21 9.35 -10.38
N GLU A 552 -21.82 9.24 -9.11
CA GLU A 552 -20.68 9.92 -8.51
C GLU A 552 -19.86 8.96 -7.65
N THR A 553 -18.54 9.15 -7.64
CA THR A 553 -17.61 8.44 -6.75
C THR A 553 -17.34 9.28 -5.50
N ILE A 554 -17.15 10.59 -5.68
CA ILE A 554 -16.98 11.57 -4.61
C ILE A 554 -18.15 12.53 -4.67
N PRO A 555 -19.05 12.50 -3.66
CA PRO A 555 -20.13 13.46 -3.55
C PRO A 555 -19.61 14.90 -3.43
N ARG A 556 -20.44 15.87 -3.78
CA ARG A 556 -20.08 17.30 -3.73
C ARG A 556 -19.74 17.87 -2.33
N HIS A 557 -20.01 17.13 -1.24
CA HIS A 557 -19.94 17.63 0.14
C HIS A 557 -18.68 17.16 0.87
#